data_AF-A0A940YUC1-F1
#
_entry.id   AF-A0A940YUC1-F1
#
_cell.length_a   1.000
_cell.length_b   1.000
_cell.length_c   1.000
_cell.angle_alpha   90.00
_cell.angle_beta   90.00
_cell.angle_gamma   90.00
#
_symmetry.space_group_name_H-M   'P 1'
#
loop_
_entity.id
_entity.type
_entity.pdbx_description
1 polymer ?
#
loop_
_entity_poly.entity_id
_entity_poly.type
_entity_poly.pdbx_seq_one_letter_code
_entity_poly.pdbx_strand_id
1 'polypeptide(L)'
;MTKPKNEFDTFIDALTDELIATPDEHLLEGHDPAAVQANGLRLLQSAKAAAGRSRMAAARAGYANLKSRPHADAPVVSAAEARRFIAQASNDVRFTVAARNLGDLSDDEAIKLYAKLRSLQPGDDGTMK
;
A
#
# COMPACT_ATOMS: atom_id res chain seq x y z
N MET A 1 28.12 -34.09 -26.55
CA MET A 1 28.48 -35.17 -25.61
C MET A 1 27.64 -35.01 -24.37
N THR A 2 26.63 -35.85 -24.20
CA THR A 2 25.80 -35.93 -22.98
C THR A 2 26.60 -36.63 -21.89
N LYS A 3 26.70 -36.00 -20.72
CA LYS A 3 27.35 -36.58 -19.53
C LYS A 3 26.61 -37.87 -19.15
N PRO A 4 27.30 -38.98 -18.83
CA PRO A 4 26.63 -40.19 -18.36
C PRO A 4 25.86 -39.86 -17.07
N LYS A 5 24.55 -40.11 -17.05
CA LYS A 5 23.71 -39.97 -15.85
C LYS A 5 24.23 -40.93 -14.79
N ASN A 6 24.48 -40.43 -13.58
CA ASN A 6 24.85 -41.30 -12.47
C ASN A 6 23.60 -42.04 -11.96
N GLU A 7 23.80 -43.11 -11.21
CA GLU A 7 22.68 -43.94 -10.68
C GLU A 7 21.71 -43.14 -9.81
N PHE A 8 22.20 -42.09 -9.15
CA PHE A 8 21.38 -41.20 -8.35
C PHE A 8 20.45 -40.35 -9.22
N ASP A 9 20.94 -39.79 -10.32
CA ASP A 9 20.13 -39.01 -11.27
C ASP A 9 19.04 -39.91 -11.86
N THR A 10 19.38 -41.16 -12.21
CA THR A 10 18.42 -42.16 -12.71
C THR A 10 17.36 -42.52 -11.66
N PHE A 11 17.75 -42.67 -10.39
CA PHE A 11 16.80 -42.88 -9.30
C PHE A 11 15.85 -41.70 -9.13
N ILE A 12 16.36 -40.47 -9.17
CA ILE A 12 15.53 -39.26 -9.02
C ILE A 12 14.56 -39.11 -10.20
N ASP A 13 14.99 -39.39 -11.43
CA ASP A 13 14.08 -39.38 -12.58
C ASP A 13 12.99 -40.43 -12.41
N ALA A 14 13.36 -41.67 -12.07
CA ALA A 14 12.41 -42.77 -11.92
C ALA A 14 11.39 -42.49 -10.82
N LEU A 15 11.82 -41.93 -9.69
CA LEU A 15 10.95 -41.50 -8.59
C LEU A 15 10.03 -40.35 -9.02
N THR A 16 10.54 -39.40 -9.80
CA THR A 16 9.74 -38.27 -10.31
C THR A 16 8.68 -38.76 -11.28
N ASP A 17 9.05 -39.65 -12.19
CA ASP A 17 8.13 -40.26 -13.15
C ASP A 17 7.07 -41.10 -12.44
N GLU A 18 7.44 -41.85 -11.40
CA GLU A 18 6.50 -42.60 -10.56
C GLU A 18 5.51 -41.68 -9.85
N LEU A 19 5.99 -40.59 -9.24
CA LEU A 19 5.12 -39.62 -8.56
C LEU A 19 4.16 -38.93 -9.53
N ILE A 20 4.61 -38.58 -10.74
CA ILE A 20 3.76 -37.97 -11.77
C ILE A 20 2.73 -38.98 -12.31
N ALA A 21 3.11 -40.24 -12.44
CA ALA A 21 2.23 -41.30 -12.93
C ALA A 21 1.23 -41.81 -11.87
N THR A 22 1.45 -41.49 -10.59
CA THR A 22 0.57 -41.91 -9.50
C THR A 22 -0.77 -41.17 -9.59
N PRO A 23 -1.91 -41.86 -9.71
CA PRO A 23 -3.22 -41.21 -9.76
C PRO A 23 -3.54 -40.48 -8.45
N ASP A 24 -4.23 -39.35 -8.54
CA ASP A 24 -4.62 -38.53 -7.39
C ASP A 24 -5.36 -39.33 -6.31
N GLU A 25 -6.14 -40.35 -6.68
CA GLU A 25 -6.85 -41.24 -5.75
C GLU A 25 -5.92 -41.98 -4.79
N HIS A 26 -4.72 -42.35 -5.25
CA HIS A 26 -3.69 -42.99 -4.43
C HIS A 26 -2.94 -41.99 -3.56
N LEU A 27 -2.79 -40.74 -4.02
CA LEU A 27 -2.19 -39.65 -3.24
C LEU A 27 -3.12 -39.11 -2.15
N LEU A 28 -4.43 -39.15 -2.42
CA LEU A 28 -5.47 -38.61 -1.55
C LEU A 28 -6.09 -39.68 -0.65
N GLU A 29 -5.48 -40.85 -0.53
CA GLU A 29 -5.94 -41.95 0.35
C GLU A 29 -7.43 -42.30 0.12
N GLY A 30 -7.88 -42.31 -1.15
CA GLY A 30 -9.27 -42.58 -1.51
C GLY A 30 -10.26 -41.43 -1.32
N HIS A 31 -9.79 -40.21 -1.00
CA HIS A 31 -10.65 -39.02 -1.01
C HIS A 31 -10.89 -38.54 -2.44
N ASP A 32 -12.09 -38.03 -2.69
CA ASP A 32 -12.45 -37.41 -3.97
C ASP A 32 -11.57 -36.17 -4.24
N PRO A 33 -10.76 -36.17 -5.32
CA PRO A 33 -9.92 -35.03 -5.69
C PRO A 33 -10.72 -33.73 -5.86
N ALA A 34 -11.93 -33.81 -6.42
CA ALA A 34 -12.77 -32.63 -6.64
C ALA A 34 -13.24 -32.01 -5.31
N ALA A 35 -13.62 -32.85 -4.34
CA ALA A 35 -13.99 -32.40 -3.01
C ALA A 35 -12.82 -31.75 -2.24
N VAL A 36 -11.63 -32.34 -2.31
CA VAL A 36 -10.41 -31.79 -1.67
C VAL A 36 -10.05 -30.43 -2.28
N GLN A 37 -10.07 -30.32 -3.61
CA GLN A 37 -9.82 -29.07 -4.32
C GLN A 37 -10.85 -27.99 -3.97
N ALA A 38 -12.14 -28.33 -3.98
CA ALA A 38 -13.21 -27.40 -3.64
C ALA A 38 -13.07 -26.87 -2.21
N ASN A 39 -12.70 -27.74 -1.27
CA ASN A 39 -12.45 -27.34 0.12
C ASN A 39 -11.25 -26.38 0.23
N GLY A 40 -10.15 -26.68 -0.45
CA GLY A 40 -8.98 -25.81 -0.50
C GLY A 40 -9.28 -24.43 -1.06
N LEU A 41 -10.03 -24.36 -2.17
CA LEU A 41 -10.46 -23.10 -2.78
C LEU A 41 -11.37 -22.30 -1.85
N ARG A 42 -12.32 -22.95 -1.18
CA ARG A 42 -13.21 -22.32 -0.20
C ARG A 42 -12.42 -21.73 0.97
N LEU A 43 -11.43 -22.45 1.49
CA LEU A 43 -10.57 -21.97 2.57
C LEU A 43 -9.72 -20.77 2.11
N LEU A 44 -9.17 -20.83 0.90
CA LEU A 44 -8.40 -19.73 0.33
C LEU A 44 -9.25 -18.47 0.14
N GLN A 45 -10.48 -18.61 -0.35
CA GLN A 45 -11.40 -17.50 -0.54
C GLN A 45 -11.80 -16.86 0.79
N SER A 46 -12.09 -17.66 1.82
CA SER A 46 -12.46 -17.15 3.14
C SER A 46 -11.30 -16.40 3.79
N ALA A 47 -10.07 -16.91 3.67
CA ALA A 47 -8.85 -16.26 4.14
C ALA A 47 -8.60 -14.92 3.42
N LYS A 48 -8.74 -14.89 2.08
CA LYS A 48 -8.62 -13.65 1.29
C LYS A 48 -9.64 -12.60 1.72
N ALA A 49 -10.90 -13.00 1.93
CA ALA A 49 -11.94 -12.10 2.39
C ALA A 49 -11.66 -11.55 3.80
N ALA A 50 -11.19 -12.39 4.72
CA ALA A 50 -10.81 -11.97 6.07
C ALA A 50 -9.64 -10.98 6.08
N ALA A 51 -8.60 -11.26 5.31
CA ALA A 51 -7.47 -10.35 5.14
C ALA A 51 -7.89 -9.00 4.53
N GLY A 52 -8.78 -9.02 3.53
CA GLY A 52 -9.35 -7.81 2.94
C GLY A 52 -10.12 -6.96 3.96
N ARG A 53 -10.98 -7.59 4.78
CA ARG A 53 -11.70 -6.90 5.87
C ARG A 53 -10.74 -6.28 6.88
N SER A 54 -9.71 -7.02 7.29
CA SER A 54 -8.69 -6.53 8.23
C SER A 54 -7.95 -5.31 7.70
N ARG A 55 -7.47 -5.35 6.44
CA ARG A 55 -6.82 -4.21 5.78
C ARG A 55 -7.72 -2.99 5.72
N MET A 56 -9.00 -3.19 5.35
CA MET A 56 -9.96 -2.08 5.27
C MET A 56 -10.25 -1.49 6.65
N ALA A 57 -10.39 -2.31 7.69
CA ALA A 57 -10.57 -1.85 9.06
C ALA A 57 -9.37 -1.02 9.54
N ALA A 58 -8.14 -1.49 9.28
CA ALA A 58 -6.92 -0.77 9.58
C ALA A 58 -6.83 0.58 8.85
N ALA A 59 -7.17 0.60 7.55
CA ALA A 59 -7.19 1.84 6.77
C ALA A 59 -8.23 2.85 7.29
N ARG A 60 -9.44 2.38 7.64
CA ARG A 60 -10.48 3.22 8.24
C ARG A 60 -10.04 3.80 9.58
N ALA A 61 -9.41 2.99 10.43
CA ALA A 61 -8.86 3.45 11.71
C ALA A 61 -7.74 4.48 11.49
N GLY A 62 -6.82 4.23 10.56
CA GLY A 62 -5.77 5.19 10.21
C GLY A 62 -6.32 6.52 9.70
N TYR A 63 -7.33 6.48 8.82
CA TYR A 63 -7.99 7.69 8.34
C TYR A 63 -8.74 8.43 9.45
N ALA A 64 -9.44 7.71 10.34
CA ALA A 64 -10.12 8.32 11.49
C ALA A 64 -9.12 9.04 12.41
N ASN A 65 -7.96 8.44 12.65
CA ASN A 65 -6.88 9.04 13.43
C ASN A 65 -6.28 10.28 12.76
N LEU A 66 -6.13 10.27 11.44
CA LEU A 66 -5.70 11.46 10.69
C LEU A 66 -6.73 12.59 10.78
N LYS A 67 -8.03 12.25 10.71
CA LYS A 67 -9.11 13.23 10.80
C LYS A 67 -9.27 13.80 12.21
N SER A 68 -9.05 12.99 13.24
CA SER A 68 -9.13 13.43 14.65
C SER A 68 -7.90 14.18 15.12
N ARG A 69 -6.79 14.12 14.38
CA ARG A 69 -5.61 14.92 14.68
C ARG A 69 -5.99 16.40 14.60
N PRO A 70 -5.86 17.17 15.70
CA PRO A 70 -6.11 18.59 15.67
C PRO A 70 -5.25 19.20 14.57
N HIS A 71 -5.86 19.96 13.65
CA HIS A 71 -5.07 20.80 12.77
C HIS A 71 -4.31 21.76 13.69
N ALA A 72 -2.98 21.82 13.54
CA ALA A 72 -2.19 22.86 14.19
C ALA A 72 -2.88 24.19 13.87
N ASP A 73 -3.14 25.00 14.90
CA ASP A 73 -3.83 26.27 14.74
C ASP A 73 -3.21 27.01 13.56
N ALA A 74 -4.07 27.34 12.58
CA ALA A 74 -3.62 28.04 11.40
C ALA A 74 -2.93 29.32 11.88
N PRO A 75 -1.64 29.53 11.57
CA PRO A 75 -0.96 30.75 11.96
C PRO A 75 -1.78 31.93 11.43
N VAL A 76 -2.09 32.88 12.32
CA VAL A 76 -2.83 34.11 11.98
C VAL A 76 -1.96 34.89 11.00
N VAL A 77 -2.20 34.66 9.71
CA VAL A 77 -1.42 35.20 8.60
C VAL A 77 -2.39 35.88 7.66
N SER A 78 -2.03 37.07 7.22
CA SER A 78 -2.86 37.82 6.28
C SER A 78 -2.91 37.10 4.93
N ALA A 79 -4.03 37.23 4.21
CA ALA A 79 -4.14 36.66 2.86
C ALA A 79 -3.02 37.15 1.91
N ALA A 80 -2.50 38.37 2.14
CA ALA A 80 -1.38 38.91 1.40
C ALA A 80 -0.07 38.15 1.66
N GLU A 81 0.25 37.86 2.93
CA GLU A 81 1.43 37.08 3.31
C GLU A 81 1.32 35.63 2.84
N ALA A 82 0.14 35.02 2.97
CA ALA A 82 -0.12 33.68 2.47
C ALA A 82 0.15 33.57 0.96
N ARG A 83 -0.36 34.53 0.17
CA ARG A 83 -0.12 34.59 -1.28
C ARG A 83 1.36 34.77 -1.63
N ARG A 84 2.09 35.63 -0.89
CA ARG A 84 3.54 35.82 -1.11
C ARG A 84 4.32 34.53 -0.83
N PHE A 85 3.99 33.82 0.25
CA PHE A 85 4.63 32.55 0.57
C PHE A 85 4.34 31.48 -0.49
N ILE A 86 3.09 31.36 -0.93
CA ILE A 86 2.71 30.40 -1.98
C ILE A 86 3.45 30.68 -3.29
N ALA A 87 3.59 31.96 -3.68
CA ALA A 87 4.35 32.35 -4.86
C ALA A 87 5.85 31.98 -4.76
N GLN A 88 6.43 32.08 -3.55
CA GLN A 88 7.82 31.65 -3.30
C GLN A 88 7.93 30.12 -3.33
N ALA A 89 7.04 29.41 -2.63
CA ALA A 89 7.03 27.95 -2.56
C ALA A 89 6.79 27.29 -3.93
N SER A 90 6.05 27.96 -4.83
CA SER A 90 5.82 27.46 -6.20
C SER A 90 7.08 27.42 -7.07
N ASN A 91 8.12 28.17 -6.67
CA ASN A 91 9.42 28.18 -7.34
C ASN A 91 10.47 27.35 -6.59
N ASP A 92 10.09 26.65 -5.52
CA ASP A 92 10.98 25.84 -4.68
C ASP A 92 10.85 24.35 -5.03
N VAL A 93 11.99 23.70 -5.28
CA VAL A 93 12.08 22.28 -5.64
C VAL A 93 11.52 21.36 -4.53
N ARG A 94 11.45 21.85 -3.29
CA ARG A 94 10.91 21.09 -2.15
C ARG A 94 9.39 20.92 -2.19
N PHE A 95 8.68 21.73 -2.97
CA PHE A 95 7.22 21.70 -3.02
C PHE A 95 6.74 21.45 -4.46
N THR A 96 6.04 20.34 -4.67
CA THR A 96 5.34 20.09 -5.94
C THR A 96 3.94 20.71 -5.87
N VAL A 97 3.82 21.98 -6.23
CA VAL A 97 2.53 22.67 -6.34
C VAL A 97 2.01 22.54 -7.76
N ALA A 98 0.89 21.82 -7.96
CA ALA A 98 0.25 21.75 -9.27
C ALA A 98 -0.34 23.13 -9.62
N ALA A 99 0.25 23.79 -10.61
CA ALA A 99 0.04 25.18 -10.98
C ALA A 99 -1.30 25.47 -11.69
N ARG A 100 -2.43 25.07 -11.11
CA ARG A 100 -3.73 25.57 -11.59
C ARG A 100 -4.16 26.77 -10.75
N ASN A 101 -3.98 27.95 -11.34
CA ASN A 101 -4.54 29.25 -10.98
C ASN A 101 -4.28 29.72 -9.53
N LEU A 102 -3.02 29.74 -9.11
CA LEU A 102 -2.60 30.42 -7.88
C LEU A 102 -2.97 31.92 -7.83
N GLY A 103 -3.22 32.54 -8.99
CA GLY A 103 -3.68 33.93 -9.12
C GLY A 103 -5.16 34.16 -8.81
N ASP A 104 -5.99 33.11 -8.84
CA ASP A 104 -7.45 33.22 -8.63
C ASP A 104 -7.89 32.70 -7.24
N LEU A 105 -6.95 32.48 -6.31
CA LEU A 105 -7.27 32.00 -4.97
C LEU A 105 -8.00 33.08 -4.16
N SER A 106 -9.16 32.72 -3.60
CA SER A 106 -9.80 33.53 -2.57
C SER A 106 -8.92 33.64 -1.32
N ASP A 107 -9.15 34.66 -0.51
CA ASP A 107 -8.36 34.92 0.70
C ASP A 107 -8.32 33.71 1.65
N ASP A 108 -9.46 33.05 1.83
CA ASP A 108 -9.58 31.86 2.66
C ASP A 108 -8.83 30.65 2.07
N GLU A 109 -8.86 30.49 0.75
CA GLU A 109 -8.15 29.41 0.06
C GLU A 109 -6.64 29.62 0.11
N ALA A 110 -6.18 30.87 -0.02
CA ALA A 110 -4.78 31.23 0.14
C ALA A 110 -4.28 30.89 1.55
N ILE A 111 -5.04 31.23 2.60
CA ILE A 111 -4.68 30.91 3.99
C ILE A 111 -4.64 29.40 4.23
N LYS A 112 -5.63 28.65 3.73
CA LYS A 112 -5.67 27.18 3.84
C LYS A 112 -4.51 26.50 3.12
N LEU A 113 -4.18 26.95 1.91
CA LEU A 113 -3.07 26.41 1.13
C LEU A 113 -1.73 26.71 1.79
N TYR A 114 -1.57 27.92 2.33
CA TYR A 114 -0.41 28.29 3.13
C TYR A 114 -0.22 27.39 4.34
N ALA A 115 -1.27 27.15 5.14
CA ALA A 115 -1.20 26.26 6.30
C ALA A 115 -0.81 24.82 5.90
N LYS A 116 -1.31 24.35 4.75
CA LYS A 116 -0.98 23.02 4.20
C LYS A 116 0.47 22.93 3.69
N LEU A 117 0.98 23.97 3.04
CA LEU A 117 2.39 24.00 2.60
C LEU A 117 3.33 24.03 3.80
N ARG A 118 2.98 24.80 4.83
CA ARG A 118 3.78 24.88 6.07
C ARG A 118 3.84 23.54 6.81
N SER A 119 2.73 22.80 6.88
CA SER A 119 2.72 21.46 7.51
C SER A 119 3.45 20.38 6.72
N LEU A 120 3.74 20.61 5.44
CA LEU A 120 4.52 19.71 4.58
C LEU A 120 6.03 20.00 4.64
N GLN A 121 6.46 21.12 5.23
CA GLN A 121 7.86 21.48 5.30
C GLN A 121 8.60 20.49 6.24
N PRO A 122 9.57 19.70 5.74
CA PRO A 122 10.33 18.79 6.59
C PRO A 122 11.23 19.63 7.50
N GLY A 123 10.90 19.68 8.79
CA GLY A 123 11.66 20.39 9.81
C GLY A 123 10.88 21.29 10.78
N ASP A 124 9.56 21.44 10.64
CA ASP A 124 8.71 22.16 11.61
C ASP A 124 7.83 21.19 12.45
N ASP A 125 8.28 19.95 12.63
CA ASP A 125 7.82 19.06 13.70
C ASP A 125 8.42 19.58 15.03
N GLY A 126 7.87 20.69 15.52
CA GLY A 126 7.81 21.04 16.94
C GLY A 126 9.11 20.97 17.73
N THR A 127 10.14 21.75 17.38
CA THR A 127 11.11 22.20 18.39
C THR A 127 10.51 23.31 19.24
N MET A 128 9.58 22.94 20.13
CA MET A 128 9.33 23.68 21.36
C MET A 128 10.29 23.10 22.40
N LYS A 129 11.35 23.86 22.71
CA LYS A 129 12.15 23.69 23.93
C LYS A 129 11.88 24.88 24.84
#